data_AF-A0A023DKK8-F1
#
_entry.id   AF-A0A023DKK8-F1
#
_cell.length_a   1.000
_cell.length_b   1.000
_cell.length_c   1.000
_cell.angle_alpha   90.00
_cell.angle_beta   90.00
_cell.angle_gamma   90.00
#
_symmetry.space_group_name_H-M   'P 1'
#
loop_
_entity.id
_entity.type
_entity.pdbx_description
1 polymer ?
#
loop_
_entity_poly.entity_id
_entity_poly.type
_entity_poly.pdbx_seq_one_letter_code
_entity_poly.pdbx_strand_id
1 'polypeptide(L)'
;MKAITNAARGTAGILIQFPFYAGIRGMMEQSGLGGVITNAFISISNEHTFPILAFLSSGVINFFVPSGGGHWVVQGPFIMPAASLGVDPGIAAMAIAYGEAWMNMAQPFWALPALAIAGLGVRDIMGYCVTTLLVSGIIFMIGLSFF
;
A
#
# COMPACT_ATOMS: atom_id res chain seq x y z
N MET A 1 -28.50 -12.46 7.86
CA MET A 1 -27.68 -13.58 8.39
C MET A 1 -27.25 -14.59 7.33
N LYS A 2 -28.14 -15.27 6.60
CA LYS A 2 -27.75 -16.28 5.57
C LYS A 2 -26.72 -15.76 4.54
N ALA A 3 -26.92 -14.55 4.00
CA ALA A 3 -25.98 -13.94 3.07
C ALA A 3 -24.58 -13.73 3.67
N ILE A 4 -24.49 -13.25 4.91
CA ILE A 4 -23.22 -13.05 5.63
C ILE A 4 -22.51 -14.39 5.85
N THR A 5 -23.24 -15.41 6.31
CA THR A 5 -22.67 -16.75 6.54
C THR A 5 -22.12 -17.36 5.25
N ASN A 6 -22.81 -17.16 4.11
CA ASN A 6 -22.34 -17.65 2.81
C ASN A 6 -21.09 -16.89 2.34
N ALA A 7 -21.07 -15.56 2.45
CA ALA A 7 -19.91 -14.75 2.11
C ALA A 7 -18.69 -15.11 2.97
N ALA A 8 -18.87 -15.24 4.29
CA ALA A 8 -17.81 -15.56 5.24
C ALA A 8 -17.13 -16.91 4.95
N ARG A 9 -17.86 -17.92 4.46
CA ARG A 9 -17.28 -19.20 4.02
C ARG A 9 -16.38 -19.01 2.80
N GLY A 10 -16.82 -18.22 1.82
CA GLY A 10 -16.04 -17.92 0.62
C GLY A 10 -14.80 -17.05 0.88
N THR A 11 -14.83 -16.24 1.94
CA THR A 11 -13.71 -15.37 2.35
C THR A 11 -12.91 -15.90 3.53
N ALA A 12 -13.12 -17.16 3.96
CA ALA A 12 -12.51 -17.70 5.18
C ALA A 12 -10.98 -17.61 5.17
N GLY A 13 -10.35 -17.89 4.03
CA GLY A 13 -8.90 -17.74 3.87
C GLY A 13 -8.43 -16.29 4.09
N ILE A 14 -9.18 -15.32 3.58
CA ILE A 14 -8.89 -13.89 3.76
C ILE A 14 -9.10 -13.48 5.23
N LEU A 15 -10.22 -13.92 5.84
CA LEU A 15 -10.55 -13.59 7.23
C LEU A 15 -9.45 -14.02 8.21
N ILE A 16 -8.78 -15.15 7.96
CA ILE A 16 -7.65 -15.61 8.78
C ILE A 16 -6.40 -14.73 8.57
N GLN A 17 -6.19 -14.12 7.40
CA GLN A 17 -5.03 -13.27 7.12
C GLN A 17 -5.10 -11.90 7.81
N PHE A 18 -6.28 -11.30 7.93
CA PHE A 18 -6.45 -9.95 8.51
C PHE A 18 -5.87 -9.79 9.93
N PRO A 19 -6.04 -10.74 10.88
CA PRO A 19 -5.37 -10.69 12.17
C PRO A 19 -3.84 -10.68 12.09
N PHE A 20 -3.22 -11.38 11.13
CA PHE A 20 -1.77 -11.34 10.93
C PHE A 20 -1.32 -9.98 10.42
N TYR A 21 -2.05 -9.39 9.47
CA TYR A 21 -1.77 -8.02 9.01
C TYR A 21 -1.91 -6.99 10.14
N ALA A 22 -2.92 -7.15 11.00
CA ALA A 22 -3.07 -6.33 12.20
C ALA A 22 -1.89 -6.51 13.18
N GLY A 23 -1.39 -7.73 13.34
CA GLY A 23 -0.20 -8.02 14.15
C GLY A 23 1.07 -7.36 13.60
N ILE A 24 1.33 -7.48 12.29
CA ILE A 24 2.50 -6.86 11.64
C ILE A 24 2.44 -5.33 11.73
N ARG A 25 1.26 -4.77 11.42
CA ARG A 25 0.98 -3.34 11.61
C ARG A 25 1.28 -2.90 13.05
N GLY A 26 0.78 -3.64 14.04
CA GLY A 26 1.02 -3.34 15.46
C GLY A 26 2.51 -3.36 15.83
N MET A 27 3.27 -4.32 15.31
CA MET A 27 4.73 -4.36 15.50
C MET A 27 5.43 -3.14 14.87
N MET A 28 5.03 -2.72 13.66
CA MET A 28 5.60 -1.55 13.00
C MET A 28 5.26 -0.24 13.70
N GLU A 29 4.04 -0.13 14.20
CA GLU A 29 3.57 1.02 14.97
C GLU A 29 4.31 1.13 16.30
N GLN A 30 4.39 0.04 17.07
CA GLN A 30 5.05 0.03 18.38
C GLN A 30 6.57 0.17 18.30
N SER A 31 7.21 -0.37 17.26
CA SER A 31 8.65 -0.21 17.06
C SER A 31 9.04 1.17 16.53
N GLY A 32 8.09 1.96 16.03
CA GLY A 32 8.35 3.24 15.37
C GLY A 32 8.98 3.12 13.98
N LEU A 33 9.17 1.90 13.46
CA LEU A 33 9.84 1.65 12.18
C LEU A 33 9.15 2.35 11.01
N GLY A 34 7.80 2.38 11.01
CA GLY A 34 7.03 3.08 9.99
C GLY A 34 7.34 4.58 9.93
N GLY A 35 7.49 5.21 11.09
CA GLY A 35 7.88 6.61 11.21
C GLY A 35 9.32 6.85 10.77
N VAL A 36 10.26 5.96 11.13
CA VAL A 36 11.67 6.07 10.71
C VAL A 36 11.80 6.03 9.18
N ILE A 37 11.17 5.04 8.54
CA ILE A 37 11.18 4.91 7.08
C ILE A 37 10.52 6.14 6.45
N THR A 38 9.32 6.52 6.91
CA THR A 38 8.58 7.63 6.30
C THR A 38 9.32 8.95 6.43
N ASN A 39 9.86 9.25 7.61
CA ASN A 39 10.62 10.49 7.84
C ASN A 39 11.93 10.55 7.06
N ALA A 40 12.55 9.41 6.73
CA ALA A 40 13.73 9.38 5.87
C ALA A 40 13.44 9.91 4.45
N PHE A 41 12.22 9.70 3.94
CA PHE A 41 11.78 10.28 2.66
C PHE A 41 11.33 11.74 2.82
N ILE A 42 10.57 12.06 3.88
CA ILE A 42 10.12 13.43 4.14
C ILE A 42 11.32 14.38 4.30
N SER A 43 12.39 13.96 4.98
CA SER A 43 13.54 14.84 5.27
C SER A 43 14.32 15.29 4.04
N ILE A 44 14.20 14.56 2.92
CA ILE A 44 14.81 14.92 1.63
C ILE A 44 13.78 15.48 0.64
N SER A 45 12.54 15.64 1.06
CA SER A 45 11.44 16.14 0.22
C SER A 45 11.35 17.66 0.25
N ASN A 46 10.84 18.23 -0.84
CA ASN A 46 10.35 19.60 -0.95
C ASN A 46 8.98 19.59 -1.63
N GLU A 47 8.35 20.75 -1.78
CA GLU A 47 7.02 20.90 -2.40
C GLU A 47 6.86 20.08 -3.71
N HIS A 48 7.86 20.12 -4.59
CA HIS A 48 7.79 19.46 -5.90
C HIS A 48 8.18 17.97 -5.88
N THR A 49 9.04 17.54 -4.96
CA THR A 49 9.49 16.13 -4.88
C THR A 49 8.66 15.30 -3.92
N PHE A 50 7.91 15.94 -3.03
CA PHE A 50 7.14 15.30 -1.97
C PHE A 50 6.11 14.29 -2.48
N PRO A 51 5.28 14.57 -3.50
CA PRO A 51 4.30 13.58 -3.98
C PRO A 51 4.94 12.27 -4.44
N ILE A 52 6.08 12.35 -5.14
CA ILE A 52 6.83 11.17 -5.62
C ILE A 52 7.49 10.43 -4.46
N LEU A 53 8.14 11.16 -3.55
CA LEU A 53 8.85 10.53 -2.42
C LEU A 53 7.89 9.93 -1.40
N ALA A 54 6.72 10.54 -1.18
CA ALA A 54 5.63 9.96 -0.39
C ALA A 54 5.09 8.67 -1.04
N PHE A 55 4.91 8.66 -2.36
CA PHE A 55 4.52 7.47 -3.12
C PHE A 55 5.53 6.33 -2.99
N LEU A 56 6.82 6.61 -3.17
CA LEU A 56 7.88 5.61 -3.03
C LEU A 56 7.98 5.09 -1.59
N SER A 57 7.91 5.99 -0.61
CA SER A 57 7.87 5.63 0.81
C SER A 57 6.68 4.73 1.12
N SER A 58 5.50 5.05 0.58
CA SER A 58 4.30 4.23 0.70
C SER A 58 4.51 2.83 0.10
N GLY A 59 5.13 2.73 -1.08
CA GLY A 59 5.51 1.44 -1.65
C GLY A 59 6.42 0.61 -0.71
N VAL A 60 7.41 1.24 -0.08
CA VAL A 60 8.28 0.55 0.90
C VAL A 60 7.48 0.08 2.11
N ILE A 61 6.63 0.91 2.69
CA ILE A 61 5.78 0.55 3.85
C ILE A 61 4.81 -0.59 3.49
N ASN A 62 4.21 -0.54 2.30
CA ASN A 62 3.27 -1.56 1.84
C ASN A 62 3.91 -2.96 1.81
N PHE A 63 5.23 -3.05 1.58
CA PHE A 63 5.91 -4.34 1.59
C PHE A 63 5.77 -5.07 2.94
N PHE A 64 5.68 -4.31 4.03
CA PHE A 64 5.51 -4.83 5.38
C PHE A 64 4.03 -4.89 5.81
N VAL A 65 3.22 -3.90 5.42
CA VAL A 65 1.80 -3.82 5.81
C VAL A 65 0.92 -3.68 4.56
N PRO A 66 0.63 -4.80 3.85
CA PRO A 66 -0.20 -4.80 2.65
C PRO A 66 -1.69 -4.76 3.00
N SER A 67 -2.11 -3.65 3.61
CA SER A 67 -3.48 -3.43 4.07
C SER A 67 -3.75 -1.94 4.14
N GLY A 68 -4.63 -1.40 3.29
CA GLY A 68 -4.90 0.04 3.25
C GLY A 68 -5.22 0.66 4.62
N GLY A 69 -6.07 0.03 5.43
CA GLY A 69 -6.39 0.52 6.78
C GLY A 69 -5.23 0.39 7.78
N GLY A 70 -4.40 -0.64 7.65
CA GLY A 70 -3.20 -0.82 8.48
C GLY A 70 -2.09 0.15 8.11
N HIS A 71 -1.82 0.25 6.83
CA HIS A 71 -0.88 1.18 6.21
C HIS A 71 -1.20 2.61 6.61
N TRP A 72 -2.47 3.03 6.50
CA TRP A 72 -2.87 4.39 6.86
C TRP A 72 -2.47 4.75 8.29
N VAL A 73 -2.58 3.83 9.24
CA VAL A 73 -2.19 4.12 10.62
C VAL A 73 -0.68 4.15 10.80
N VAL A 74 0.07 3.33 10.06
CA VAL A 74 1.54 3.30 10.15
C VAL A 74 2.18 4.52 9.49
N GLN A 75 1.57 5.09 8.44
CA GLN A 75 2.20 6.14 7.63
C GLN A 75 1.43 7.47 7.58
N GLY A 76 0.09 7.43 7.59
CA GLY A 76 -0.76 8.63 7.49
C GLY A 76 -0.42 9.72 8.51
N PRO A 77 -0.19 9.41 9.81
CA PRO A 77 0.21 10.40 10.81
C PRO A 77 1.52 11.14 10.53
N PHE A 78 2.35 10.65 9.59
CA PHE A 78 3.63 11.26 9.22
C PHE A 78 3.54 12.03 7.90
N ILE A 79 2.93 11.44 6.86
CA ILE A 79 2.80 12.08 5.54
C ILE A 79 1.80 13.24 5.57
N MET A 80 0.66 13.09 6.26
CA MET A 80 -0.39 14.12 6.21
C MET A 80 0.07 15.46 6.81
N PRO A 81 0.76 15.51 7.96
CA PRO A 81 1.32 16.78 8.46
C PRO A 81 2.44 17.33 7.57
N ALA A 82 3.21 16.45 6.92
CA ALA A 82 4.29 16.86 6.02
C ALA A 82 3.78 17.54 4.74
N ALA A 83 2.50 17.45 4.41
CA ALA A 83 1.87 18.26 3.37
C ALA A 83 2.01 19.78 3.61
N SER A 84 2.27 20.22 4.85
CA SER A 84 2.61 21.62 5.18
C SER A 84 3.84 22.17 4.46
N LEU A 85 4.60 21.33 3.75
CA LEU A 85 5.64 21.73 2.79
C LEU A 85 5.13 22.48 1.54
N GLY A 86 3.84 22.83 1.49
CA GLY A 86 3.21 23.53 0.35
C GLY A 86 2.36 22.63 -0.54
N VAL A 87 2.15 21.37 -0.16
CA VAL A 87 1.43 20.38 -0.96
C VAL A 87 -0.02 20.25 -0.50
N ASP A 88 -0.96 20.12 -1.44
CA ASP A 88 -2.35 19.83 -1.10
C ASP A 88 -2.49 18.52 -0.31
N PRO A 89 -3.22 18.50 0.82
CA PRO A 89 -3.42 17.29 1.60
C PRO A 89 -4.06 16.14 0.82
N GLY A 90 -4.88 16.43 -0.19
CA GLY A 90 -5.44 15.44 -1.09
C GLY A 90 -4.36 14.77 -1.94
N ILE A 91 -3.40 15.53 -2.48
CA ILE A 91 -2.24 14.98 -3.19
C ILE A 91 -1.40 14.09 -2.26
N ALA A 92 -1.16 14.52 -1.01
CA ALA A 92 -0.43 13.73 -0.02
C ALA A 92 -1.15 12.39 0.28
N ALA A 93 -2.47 12.41 0.49
CA ALA A 93 -3.25 11.21 0.72
C ALA A 93 -3.25 10.27 -0.50
N MET A 94 -3.33 10.83 -1.71
CA MET A 94 -3.30 10.06 -2.95
C MET A 94 -1.92 9.45 -3.23
N ALA A 95 -0.83 10.13 -2.87
CA ALA A 95 0.51 9.56 -2.95
C ALA A 95 0.64 8.29 -2.08
N ILE A 96 0.07 8.30 -0.86
CA ILE A 96 -0.01 7.10 -0.01
C ILE A 96 -0.83 6.02 -0.72
N ALA A 97 -2.05 6.32 -1.14
CA ALA A 97 -2.95 5.36 -1.74
C ALA A 97 -2.38 4.72 -3.02
N TYR A 98 -1.74 5.51 -3.88
CA TYR A 98 -1.13 4.99 -5.10
C TYR A 98 0.11 4.16 -4.83
N GLY A 99 0.94 4.52 -3.84
CA GLY A 99 2.12 3.72 -3.49
C GLY A 99 1.74 2.34 -2.94
N GLU A 100 0.68 2.30 -2.12
CA GLU A 100 0.08 1.07 -1.59
C GLU A 100 -0.46 0.19 -2.72
N ALA A 101 -1.34 0.75 -3.56
CA ALA A 101 -1.93 0.04 -4.70
C ALA A 101 -0.89 -0.45 -5.71
N TRP A 102 0.13 0.37 -5.97
CA TRP A 102 1.24 0.03 -6.87
C TRP A 102 2.02 -1.16 -6.34
N MET A 103 2.45 -1.12 -5.08
CA MET A 103 3.29 -2.18 -4.51
C MET A 103 2.52 -3.48 -4.25
N ASN A 104 1.19 -3.44 -4.19
CA ASN A 104 0.35 -4.65 -4.20
C ASN A 104 0.50 -5.48 -5.48
N MET A 105 1.13 -4.95 -6.54
CA MET A 105 1.53 -5.77 -7.70
C MET A 105 2.78 -6.61 -7.41
N ALA A 106 3.68 -6.18 -6.54
CA ALA A 106 4.83 -7.00 -6.14
C ALA A 106 4.41 -8.20 -5.27
N GLN A 107 3.33 -8.04 -4.51
CA GLN A 107 2.76 -9.06 -3.63
C GLN A 107 1.23 -9.12 -3.78
N PRO A 108 0.70 -9.84 -4.80
CA PRO A 108 -0.71 -9.79 -5.16
C PRO A 108 -1.60 -10.65 -4.26
N PHE A 109 -1.61 -10.36 -2.95
CA PHE A 109 -2.44 -11.07 -1.97
C PHE A 109 -3.93 -10.93 -2.25
N TRP A 110 -4.34 -9.80 -2.83
CA TRP A 110 -5.69 -9.55 -3.32
C TRP A 110 -6.14 -10.55 -4.39
N ALA A 111 -5.20 -11.14 -5.15
CA ALA A 111 -5.51 -12.05 -6.24
C ALA A 111 -5.71 -13.50 -5.77
N LEU A 112 -5.17 -13.90 -4.61
CA LEU A 112 -5.22 -15.29 -4.11
C LEU A 112 -6.62 -15.92 -4.14
N PRO A 113 -7.71 -15.22 -3.73
CA PRO A 113 -9.06 -15.79 -3.78
C PRO A 113 -9.53 -16.04 -5.22
N ALA A 114 -9.26 -15.09 -6.13
CA ALA A 114 -9.63 -15.22 -7.53
C ALA A 114 -8.85 -16.34 -8.23
N LEU A 115 -7.55 -16.46 -7.92
CA LEU A 115 -6.70 -17.54 -8.41
C LEU A 115 -7.20 -18.91 -7.95
N ALA A 116 -7.60 -19.03 -6.69
CA ALA A 116 -8.16 -20.28 -6.15
C ALA A 116 -9.43 -20.71 -6.88
N ILE A 117 -10.30 -19.77 -7.26
CA ILE A 117 -11.51 -20.04 -8.06
C ILE A 117 -11.13 -20.44 -9.49
N ALA A 118 -10.14 -19.77 -10.09
CA ALA A 118 -9.66 -20.04 -11.44
C ALA A 118 -8.80 -21.31 -11.56
N GLY A 119 -8.43 -21.95 -10.45
CA GLY A 119 -7.50 -23.09 -10.44
C GLY A 119 -6.07 -22.71 -10.82
N LEU A 120 -5.68 -21.45 -10.64
CA LEU A 120 -4.36 -20.91 -10.97
C LEU A 120 -3.50 -20.78 -9.72
N GLY A 121 -2.19 -20.91 -9.92
CA GLY A 121 -1.18 -20.56 -8.93
C GLY A 121 -0.78 -19.09 -9.01
N VAL A 122 -0.11 -18.60 -7.96
CA VAL A 122 0.44 -17.23 -7.92
C VAL A 122 1.40 -16.99 -9.08
N ARG A 123 2.23 -17.98 -9.42
CA ARG A 123 3.24 -17.89 -10.50
C ARG A 123 2.62 -17.60 -11.85
N ASP A 124 1.37 -18.02 -12.07
CA ASP A 124 0.67 -17.87 -13.35
C ASP A 124 0.32 -16.41 -13.66
N ILE A 125 0.19 -15.55 -12.63
CA ILE A 125 -0.11 -14.12 -12.80
C ILE A 125 1.09 -13.19 -12.57
N MET A 126 2.20 -13.70 -12.00
CA MET A 126 3.32 -12.84 -11.65
C MET A 126 3.91 -12.08 -12.84
N GLY A 127 3.88 -12.65 -14.06
CA GLY A 127 4.31 -11.95 -15.26
C GLY A 127 3.50 -10.68 -15.53
N TYR A 128 2.17 -10.76 -15.39
CA TYR A 128 1.27 -9.61 -15.48
C TYR A 128 1.53 -8.61 -14.35
N CYS A 129 1.65 -9.09 -13.12
CA CYS A 129 1.86 -8.25 -11.96
C CYS A 129 3.18 -7.47 -12.02
N VAL A 130 4.30 -8.13 -12.37
CA VAL A 130 5.61 -7.46 -12.52
C VAL A 130 5.59 -6.46 -13.67
N THR A 131 4.98 -6.81 -14.80
CA THR A 131 4.84 -5.87 -15.93
C THR A 131 4.03 -4.65 -15.51
N THR A 132 2.90 -4.87 -14.82
CA THR A 132 2.05 -3.80 -14.31
C THR A 132 2.79 -2.96 -13.27
N LEU A 133 3.56 -3.57 -12.35
CA LEU A 133 4.40 -2.88 -11.37
C LEU A 133 5.36 -1.90 -12.07
N LEU A 134 6.11 -2.36 -13.07
CA LEU A 134 7.08 -1.52 -13.77
C LEU A 134 6.41 -0.39 -14.57
N VAL A 135 5.38 -0.72 -15.34
CA VAL A 135 4.70 0.24 -16.21
C VAL A 135 3.91 1.27 -15.40
N SER A 136 3.09 0.81 -14.44
CA SER A 136 2.30 1.72 -13.60
C SER A 136 3.17 2.56 -12.67
N GLY A 137 4.31 2.06 -12.22
CA GLY A 137 5.26 2.86 -11.44
C GLY A 137 5.74 4.10 -12.19
N ILE A 138 6.08 3.94 -13.47
CA ILE A 138 6.46 5.08 -14.34
C ILE A 138 5.28 6.04 -14.51
N ILE A 139 4.07 5.51 -14.77
CA ILE A 139 2.87 6.32 -14.97
C ILE A 139 2.54 7.13 -13.71
N PHE A 140 2.57 6.51 -12.53
CA PHE A 140 2.32 7.19 -11.26
C PHE A 140 3.38 8.26 -10.96
N MET A 141 4.66 7.97 -11.15
CA MET A 141 5.73 8.96 -10.93
C MET A 141 5.59 10.17 -11.86
N ILE A 142 5.27 9.95 -13.14
CA ILE A 142 5.01 11.03 -14.08
C ILE A 142 3.75 11.82 -13.66
N GLY A 143 2.65 11.13 -13.35
CA GLY A 143 1.41 11.75 -12.91
C GLY A 143 1.59 12.62 -11.67
N LEU A 144 2.33 12.13 -10.67
CA LEU A 144 2.63 12.84 -9.43
C LEU A 144 3.62 14.00 -9.61
N SER A 145 4.44 13.99 -10.67
CA SER A 145 5.38 15.10 -10.96
C SER A 145 4.72 16.39 -11.43
N PHE A 146 3.44 16.34 -11.82
CA PHE A 146 2.68 17.51 -12.26
C PHE A 146 2.07 18.32 -11.11
N PHE A 147 2.26 17.87 -9.88
CA PHE A 147 1.67 18.43 -8.67
C PHE A 147 2.73 18.92 -7.69
#